data_AF-K1STL7-F1
#
_entry.id   AF-K1STL7-F1
#
_cell.length_a   1.000
_cell.length_b   1.000
_cell.length_c   1.000
_cell.angle_alpha   90.00
_cell.angle_beta   90.00
_cell.angle_gamma   90.00
#
_symmetry.space_group_name_H-M   'P 1'
#
loop_
_entity.id
_entity.type
_entity.pdbx_description
1 polymer ?
#
loop_
_entity_poly.entity_id
_entity_poly.type
_entity_poly.pdbx_seq_one_letter_code
_entity_poly.pdbx_strand_id
1 'polypeptide(L)'
;MSALNISDYKKIIRERMGDYRFSHSVNVAKEAKKLAKHYGADENKAEIAGILHDITKEMPKEQQLQIIIDSGIILDNVQLHAPKLWHGMSGSIVVRDELGIDDEDILNAIRYHTTGRAGMSLLGKSLFYR
;
A
#
# COMPACT_ATOMS: atom_id res chain seq x y z
N MET A 1 4.46 15.48 15.29
CA MET A 1 5.49 14.57 14.75
C MET A 1 5.88 15.07 13.39
N SER A 2 7.17 15.15 13.05
CA SER A 2 7.59 15.51 11.69
C SER A 2 7.10 14.45 10.71
N ALA A 3 6.52 14.86 9.59
CA ALA A 3 6.12 13.93 8.53
C ALA A 3 7.33 13.08 8.11
N LEU A 4 7.17 11.75 8.13
CA LEU A 4 8.19 10.81 7.66
C LEU A 4 8.48 11.06 6.18
N ASN A 5 9.75 10.98 5.79
CA ASN A 5 10.15 11.12 4.39
C ASN A 5 10.38 9.74 3.75
N ILE A 6 10.66 9.72 2.44
CA ILE A 6 10.82 8.45 1.70
C ILE A 6 11.98 7.57 2.19
N SER A 7 13.02 8.17 2.77
CA SER A 7 14.14 7.44 3.36
C SER A 7 13.70 6.67 4.62
N ASP A 8 12.84 7.29 5.43
CA ASP A 8 12.31 6.66 6.64
C ASP A 8 11.39 5.49 6.28
N TYR A 9 10.50 5.65 5.29
CA TYR A 9 9.67 4.55 4.80
C TYR A 9 10.49 3.39 4.23
N LYS A 10 11.60 3.67 3.53
CA LYS A 10 12.53 2.62 3.06
C LYS A 10 13.12 1.82 4.21
N LYS A 11 13.52 2.47 5.31
CA LYS A 11 14.03 1.75 6.49
C LYS A 11 12.95 0.85 7.10
N ILE A 12 11.74 1.37 7.24
CA ILE A 12 10.59 0.63 7.80
C ILE A 12 10.29 -0.61 6.96
N ILE A 13 10.16 -0.48 5.64
CA ILE A 13 9.85 -1.64 4.80
C ILE A 13 11.00 -2.64 4.76
N ARG A 14 12.26 -2.17 4.86
CA ARG A 14 13.44 -3.04 4.82
C ARG A 14 13.48 -4.04 5.97
N GLU A 15 12.98 -3.67 7.14
CA GLU A 15 12.89 -4.54 8.32
C GLU A 15 11.74 -5.56 8.23
N ARG A 16 10.78 -5.33 7.32
CA ARG A 16 9.55 -6.13 7.20
C ARG A 16 9.56 -7.12 6.03
N MET A 17 10.52 -7.02 5.11
CA MET A 17 10.54 -7.82 3.89
C MET A 17 11.95 -8.15 3.40
N GLY A 18 12.06 -9.24 2.66
CA GLY A 18 13.30 -9.68 2.02
C GLY A 18 13.76 -8.76 0.89
N ASP A 19 14.99 -9.00 0.43
CA ASP A 19 15.71 -8.16 -0.55
C ASP A 19 14.95 -7.99 -1.87
N TYR A 20 14.34 -9.08 -2.34
CA TYR A 20 13.54 -9.08 -3.56
C TYR A 20 12.35 -8.12 -3.46
N ARG A 21 11.57 -8.22 -2.37
CA ARG A 21 10.37 -7.41 -2.17
C ARG A 21 10.71 -5.95 -1.88
N PHE A 22 11.81 -5.71 -1.18
CA PHE A 22 12.33 -4.37 -0.96
C PHE A 22 12.69 -3.71 -2.29
N SER A 23 13.46 -4.39 -3.15
CA SER A 23 13.82 -3.91 -4.49
C SER A 23 12.58 -3.65 -5.36
N HIS A 24 11.62 -4.59 -5.34
CA HIS A 24 10.32 -4.43 -5.99
C HIS A 24 9.60 -3.15 -5.54
N SER A 25 9.48 -2.92 -4.23
CA SER A 25 8.80 -1.74 -3.68
C SER A 25 9.49 -0.43 -4.07
N VAL A 26 10.83 -0.42 -4.09
CA VAL A 26 11.61 0.75 -4.55
C VAL A 26 11.39 1.03 -6.03
N ASN A 27 11.33 0.00 -6.87
CA ASN A 27 11.10 0.17 -8.31
C ASN A 27 9.65 0.59 -8.61
N VAL A 28 8.67 0.01 -7.91
CA VAL A 28 7.26 0.42 -7.97
C VAL A 28 7.09 1.87 -7.56
N ALA A 29 7.75 2.32 -6.48
CA ALA A 29 7.71 3.73 -6.06
C ALA A 29 8.24 4.68 -7.16
N LYS A 30 9.36 4.32 -7.79
CA LYS A 30 9.92 5.12 -8.90
C LYS A 30 8.99 5.17 -10.10
N GLU A 31 8.37 4.05 -10.46
CA GLU A 31 7.50 3.99 -11.64
C GLU A 31 6.17 4.68 -11.39
N ALA A 32 5.55 4.46 -10.23
CA ALA A 32 4.34 5.16 -9.82
C ALA A 32 4.53 6.68 -9.84
N LYS A 33 5.69 7.18 -9.37
CA LYS A 33 6.04 8.60 -9.46
C LYS A 33 6.11 9.12 -10.90
N LYS A 34 6.75 8.37 -11.81
CA LYS A 34 6.81 8.75 -13.24
C LYS A 34 5.43 8.78 -13.89
N LEU A 35 4.61 7.76 -13.63
CA LEU A 35 3.24 7.70 -14.14
C LEU A 35 2.39 8.85 -13.59
N ALA A 36 2.50 9.13 -12.28
CA ALA A 36 1.82 10.26 -11.66
C ALA A 36 2.19 11.58 -12.32
N LYS A 37 3.49 11.82 -12.55
CA LYS A 37 3.96 12.99 -13.30
C LYS A 37 3.36 13.08 -14.71
N HIS A 38 3.34 11.95 -15.43
CA HIS A 38 2.85 11.91 -16.81
C HIS A 38 1.35 12.19 -16.90
N TYR A 39 0.56 11.66 -15.97
CA TYR A 39 -0.89 11.76 -15.98
C TYR A 39 -1.44 12.90 -15.09
N GLY A 40 -0.57 13.69 -14.45
CA GLY A 40 -0.97 14.84 -13.62
C GLY A 40 -1.50 14.47 -12.23
N ALA A 41 -1.12 13.32 -11.67
CA ALA A 41 -1.34 12.99 -10.26
C ALA A 41 -0.22 13.55 -9.37
N ASP A 42 -0.43 13.54 -8.04
CA ASP A 42 0.58 13.96 -7.08
C ASP A 42 1.76 12.96 -7.04
N GLU A 43 2.93 13.41 -7.51
CA GLU A 43 4.16 12.62 -7.57
C GLU A 43 4.61 12.10 -6.21
N ASN A 44 4.46 12.90 -5.15
CA ASN A 44 4.93 12.54 -3.80
C ASN A 44 4.01 11.47 -3.20
N LYS A 45 2.69 11.63 -3.34
CA LYS A 45 1.73 10.61 -2.90
C LYS A 45 1.95 9.29 -3.64
N ALA A 46 2.26 9.35 -4.94
CA ALA A 46 2.54 8.17 -5.75
C ALA A 46 3.79 7.42 -5.30
N GLU A 47 4.86 8.17 -4.96
CA GLU A 47 6.08 7.58 -4.43
C GLU A 47 5.85 6.93 -3.05
N ILE A 48 5.09 7.58 -2.17
CA ILE A 48 4.73 7.05 -0.84
C ILE A 48 3.84 5.81 -0.95
N ALA A 49 2.77 5.88 -1.73
CA ALA A 49 1.87 4.74 -1.91
C ALA A 49 2.62 3.56 -2.56
N GLY A 50 3.52 3.84 -3.53
CA GLY A 50 4.34 2.84 -4.18
C GLY A 50 5.34 2.15 -3.24
N ILE A 51 6.01 2.88 -2.35
CA ILE A 51 6.97 2.26 -1.42
C ILE A 51 6.25 1.42 -0.35
N LEU A 52 5.02 1.78 0.03
CA LEU A 52 4.28 1.14 1.12
C LEU A 52 3.28 0.06 0.66
N HIS A 53 2.99 -0.07 -0.64
CA HIS A 53 1.88 -0.91 -1.13
C HIS A 53 1.91 -2.38 -0.66
N ASP A 54 3.12 -2.94 -0.51
CA ASP A 54 3.38 -4.33 -0.16
C ASP A 54 3.90 -4.46 1.30
N ILE A 55 3.71 -3.46 2.16
CA ILE A 55 4.28 -3.43 3.53
C ILE A 55 3.89 -4.64 4.41
N THR A 56 2.75 -5.28 4.13
CA THR A 56 2.30 -6.51 4.83
C THR A 56 2.37 -7.75 3.94
N LYS A 57 3.06 -7.71 2.81
CA LYS A 57 3.05 -8.80 1.81
C LYS A 57 3.67 -10.09 2.33
N GLU A 58 4.73 -9.99 3.12
CA GLU A 58 5.46 -11.13 3.70
C GLU A 58 5.06 -11.44 5.14
N MET A 59 4.12 -10.66 5.70
CA MET A 59 3.52 -10.93 7.00
C MET A 59 2.68 -12.23 6.97
N PRO A 60 2.69 -13.07 8.02
CA PRO A 60 1.83 -14.25 8.13
C PRO A 60 0.36 -13.93 7.87
N LYS A 61 -0.37 -14.88 7.27
CA LYS A 61 -1.76 -14.64 6.82
C LYS A 61 -2.72 -14.46 7.98
N GLU A 62 -2.45 -15.14 9.07
CA GLU A 62 -3.19 -15.05 10.33
C GLU A 62 -3.07 -13.64 10.91
N GLN A 63 -1.87 -13.03 10.85
CA GLN A 63 -1.66 -11.65 11.29
C GLN A 63 -2.33 -10.64 10.35
N GLN A 64 -2.25 -10.85 9.03
CA GLN A 64 -2.98 -9.99 8.07
C GLN A 64 -4.49 -10.01 8.34
N LEU A 65 -5.06 -11.20 8.58
CA LEU A 65 -6.46 -11.37 8.90
C LEU A 65 -6.82 -10.71 10.23
N GLN A 66 -6.00 -10.89 11.26
CA GLN A 66 -6.22 -10.29 12.58
C GLN A 66 -6.27 -8.77 12.49
N ILE A 67 -5.33 -8.14 11.77
CA ILE A 67 -5.32 -6.68 11.52
C ILE A 67 -6.62 -6.22 10.85
N ILE A 68 -7.11 -6.98 9.86
CA ILE A 68 -8.36 -6.64 9.16
C ILE A 68 -9.55 -6.70 10.13
N ILE A 69 -9.65 -7.77 10.92
CA ILE A 69 -10.74 -7.96 11.89
C ILE A 69 -10.70 -6.84 12.96
N ASP A 70 -9.54 -6.55 13.52
CA ASP A 70 -9.36 -5.55 14.57
C ASP A 70 -9.65 -4.13 14.08
N SER A 71 -9.47 -3.87 12.78
CA SER A 71 -9.84 -2.59 12.15
C SER A 71 -11.35 -2.37 12.01
N GLY A 72 -12.17 -3.39 12.29
CA GLY A 72 -13.62 -3.36 12.12
C GLY A 72 -14.09 -3.57 10.67
N ILE A 73 -13.20 -3.93 9.75
CA ILE A 73 -13.57 -4.28 8.37
C ILE A 73 -14.20 -5.68 8.36
N ILE A 74 -15.47 -5.74 7.94
CA ILE A 74 -16.18 -7.00 7.72
C ILE A 74 -15.85 -7.51 6.32
N LEU A 75 -15.18 -8.67 6.26
CA LEU A 75 -14.88 -9.34 5.00
C LEU A 75 -16.13 -10.05 4.47
N ASP A 76 -16.41 -9.89 3.18
CA ASP A 76 -17.39 -10.72 2.49
C ASP A 76 -16.84 -12.14 2.23
N ASN A 77 -17.71 -13.05 1.77
CA ASN A 77 -17.32 -14.43 1.48
C ASN A 77 -16.21 -14.54 0.43
N VAL A 78 -16.16 -13.65 -0.57
CA VAL A 78 -15.12 -13.68 -1.60
C VAL A 78 -13.78 -13.24 -1.01
N GLN A 79 -13.77 -12.15 -0.26
CA GLN A 79 -12.58 -11.61 0.38
C GLN A 79 -12.01 -12.57 1.42
N LEU A 80 -12.87 -13.21 2.22
CA LEU A 80 -12.46 -14.19 3.23
C LEU A 80 -11.75 -15.41 2.61
N HIS A 81 -12.13 -15.82 1.40
CA HIS A 81 -11.50 -16.95 0.71
C HIS A 81 -10.36 -16.52 -0.23
N ALA A 82 -9.93 -15.26 -0.19
CA ALA A 82 -8.88 -14.71 -1.05
C ALA A 82 -7.67 -14.17 -0.24
N PRO A 83 -6.93 -15.01 0.51
CA PRO A 83 -5.84 -14.58 1.39
C PRO A 83 -4.67 -13.91 0.67
N LYS A 84 -4.56 -14.09 -0.65
CA LYS A 84 -3.58 -13.37 -1.48
C LYS A 84 -3.88 -11.88 -1.56
N LEU A 85 -5.14 -11.44 -1.37
CA LEU A 85 -5.56 -10.04 -1.48
C LEU A 85 -5.47 -9.28 -0.15
N TRP A 86 -5.38 -9.99 0.98
CA TRP A 86 -5.42 -9.38 2.30
C TRP A 86 -4.34 -8.33 2.54
N HIS A 87 -3.13 -8.53 2.03
CA HIS A 87 -2.03 -7.57 2.19
C HIS A 87 -2.34 -6.15 1.68
N GLY A 88 -3.23 -5.98 0.70
CA GLY A 88 -3.68 -4.65 0.31
C GLY A 88 -4.50 -4.00 1.43
N MET A 89 -5.46 -4.74 1.99
CA MET A 89 -6.30 -4.28 3.09
C MET A 89 -5.50 -4.07 4.39
N SER A 90 -4.77 -5.10 4.85
CA SER A 90 -3.93 -5.00 6.04
C SER A 90 -2.81 -3.98 5.88
N GLY A 91 -2.24 -3.84 4.67
CA GLY A 91 -1.24 -2.81 4.36
C GLY A 91 -1.78 -1.40 4.53
N SER A 92 -2.98 -1.13 4.00
CA SER A 92 -3.63 0.19 4.19
C SER A 92 -3.91 0.48 5.67
N ILE A 93 -4.29 -0.53 6.46
CA ILE A 93 -4.56 -0.36 7.90
C ILE A 93 -3.26 -0.06 8.65
N VAL A 94 -2.21 -0.85 8.42
CA VAL A 94 -0.88 -0.65 9.04
C VAL A 94 -0.32 0.73 8.73
N VAL A 95 -0.48 1.20 7.49
CA VAL A 95 0.00 2.54 7.09
C VAL A 95 -0.74 3.65 7.82
N ARG A 96 -2.05 3.51 8.02
CA ARG A 96 -2.84 4.46 8.80
C ARG A 96 -2.45 4.42 10.28
N ASP A 97 -2.50 3.24 10.89
CA ASP A 97 -2.45 3.08 12.34
C ASP A 97 -1.02 3.15 12.91
N GLU A 98 -0.03 2.59 12.20
CA GLU A 98 1.37 2.57 12.66
C GLU A 98 2.19 3.76 12.14
N LEU A 99 1.90 4.25 10.93
CA LEU A 99 2.67 5.33 10.29
C LEU A 99 1.99 6.70 10.35
N GLY A 100 0.73 6.77 10.81
CA GLY A 100 -0.02 8.01 10.97
C GLY A 100 -0.34 8.71 9.66
N ILE A 101 -0.49 7.96 8.56
CA ILE A 101 -0.88 8.51 7.26
C ILE A 101 -2.41 8.46 7.13
N ASP A 102 -3.04 9.63 7.17
CA ASP A 102 -4.50 9.78 7.04
C ASP A 102 -4.96 10.21 5.64
N ASP A 103 -4.04 10.23 4.65
CA ASP A 103 -4.37 10.60 3.28
C ASP A 103 -5.15 9.47 2.57
N GLU A 104 -6.46 9.66 2.44
CA GLU A 104 -7.36 8.69 1.82
C GLU A 104 -6.95 8.29 0.40
N ASP A 105 -6.29 9.16 -0.38
CA ASP A 105 -5.86 8.80 -1.72
C ASP A 105 -4.73 7.76 -1.66
N ILE A 106 -3.76 7.96 -0.75
CA ILE A 106 -2.67 7.01 -0.48
C ILE A 106 -3.24 5.69 0.05
N LEU A 107 -4.10 5.75 1.07
CA LEU A 107 -4.70 4.57 1.70
C LEU A 107 -5.50 3.74 0.69
N ASN A 108 -6.33 4.40 -0.13
CA ASN A 108 -7.09 3.71 -1.18
C ASN A 108 -6.19 3.14 -2.29
N ALA A 109 -5.14 3.85 -2.68
CA ALA A 109 -4.19 3.34 -3.66
C ALA A 109 -3.54 2.04 -3.15
N ILE A 110 -3.13 1.99 -1.88
CA ILE A 110 -2.58 0.78 -1.24
C ILE A 110 -3.63 -0.32 -1.13
N ARG A 111 -4.84 0.00 -0.63
CA ARG A 111 -5.90 -1.00 -0.43
C ARG A 111 -6.26 -1.76 -1.70
N TYR A 112 -6.36 -1.03 -2.82
CA TYR A 112 -6.88 -1.55 -4.08
C TYR A 112 -5.80 -1.83 -5.14
N HIS A 113 -4.51 -1.83 -4.79
CA HIS A 113 -3.42 -2.02 -5.76
C HIS A 113 -3.40 -3.39 -6.45
N THR A 114 -4.11 -4.39 -5.91
CA THR A 114 -4.21 -5.75 -6.50
C THR A 114 -5.51 -6.00 -7.24
N THR A 115 -6.61 -5.41 -6.79
CA THR A 115 -7.95 -5.69 -7.33
C THR A 115 -8.45 -4.59 -8.27
N GLY A 116 -7.91 -3.38 -8.12
CA GLY A 116 -8.55 -2.17 -8.60
C GLY A 116 -9.90 -1.92 -7.91
N ARG A 117 -10.58 -0.85 -8.34
CA ARG A 117 -11.99 -0.57 -8.05
C ARG A 117 -12.57 0.39 -9.08
N ALA A 118 -13.90 0.46 -9.17
CA ALA A 118 -14.55 1.53 -9.92
C ALA A 118 -14.19 2.90 -9.33
N GLY A 119 -13.98 3.91 -10.19
CA GLY A 119 -13.71 5.28 -9.75
C GLY A 119 -12.33 5.52 -9.12
N MET A 120 -11.31 4.72 -9.46
CA MET A 120 -9.94 4.98 -8.97
C MET A 120 -9.44 6.37 -9.38
N SER A 121 -8.82 7.05 -8.43
CA SER A 121 -8.08 8.28 -8.64
C SER A 121 -6.92 8.07 -9.61
N LEU A 122 -6.35 9.17 -10.11
CA LEU A 122 -5.14 9.10 -10.94
C LEU A 122 -3.96 8.49 -10.16
N LEU A 123 -3.87 8.75 -8.86
CA LEU A 123 -2.91 8.10 -7.96
C LEU A 123 -3.12 6.59 -7.92
N GLY A 124 -4.35 6.14 -7.63
CA GLY A 124 -4.68 4.72 -7.59
C GLY A 124 -4.36 4.03 -8.91
N LYS A 125 -4.69 4.65 -10.06
CA LYS A 125 -4.36 4.13 -11.39
C LYS A 125 -2.84 4.05 -11.60
N SER A 126 -2.10 5.07 -11.18
CA SER A 126 -0.63 5.08 -11.27
C SER A 126 -0.01 3.96 -10.43
N LEU A 127 -0.63 3.61 -9.29
CA LEU A 127 -0.22 2.47 -8.47
C LEU A 127 -0.84 1.14 -8.91
N PHE A 128 -1.76 1.07 -9.87
CA PHE A 128 -2.31 -0.19 -10.34
C PHE A 128 -1.66 -0.65 -11.66
N TYR A 129 -1.39 0.30 -12.56
CA TYR A 129 -0.86 0.04 -13.91
C TYR A 129 0.68 0.04 -14.01
N ARG A 130 1.38 0.37 -12.93
CA ARG A 130 2.84 0.18 -12.82
C ARG A 130 3.27 -1.28 -12.82
#